data_AF-A0A2W5S7Z2-F1
#
_entry.id   AF-A0A2W5S7Z2-F1
#
_cell.length_a   1.000
_cell.length_b   1.000
_cell.length_c   1.000
_cell.angle_alpha   90.00
_cell.angle_beta   90.00
_cell.angle_gamma   90.00
#
_symmetry.space_group_name_H-M   'P 1'
#
loop_
_entity.id
_entity.type
_entity.pdbx_description
1 polymer ?
#
loop_
_entity_poly.entity_id
_entity_poly.type
_entity_poly.pdbx_seq_one_letter_code
_entity_poly.pdbx_strand_id
1 'polypeptide(L)'
;MTGQRVLPGLGLSAYWTKGTGNWDVQHDPDTRKLSALVQCHAKSRTALPGSPVDGDIYIVPSAAGTNPNQIVIRDNGAWVYYAPQEGWLVWVDDEDNFVVWSGTAWTPFRPGTVLPDIAGKAGKVLKVNAGATGLTWADDLQGSGGGGEGPVDDPKFSPHIYWRFVATAATTGNPFVRIGNLEFRGADGTDLTGANGVAFADVGNAANAFDGSDSSYWDSAALSNGPHYVGWQFDDATKINSFLVRMNSSEGNSLAGFRIDFSDDGVEYTTAYEYAGAPIAPDTTFGAGWYADTVPEGGTAGQILAKRSGDDFDTYWIDAPSGGGSEPGFGKHLYWRVVPTANTGDNDYIHIAEVVFADEPGGLQLATGGTPIASGNYADRFPAKAFDGVPSTIWESQSGSVSGGTVWIGYQFASPVDIHQVRLTNLLSYENDEWITAGKVQFSDNGTAWSDAWSFVLAPWVGSTGNQTQISTDPALSKLRTFTGSTDTAQLSDANKLIVGNGAAAQTATIPANATAAFEIGDVLTWMQRGAGLLTISPAGGVTLDVPEGFSTVMRHRYGSISATKVDTNEWIITGALASV
;
A
#
# COMPACT_ATOMS: atom_id res chain seq x y z
N MET A 1 -4.03 -21.30 -63.74
CA MET A 1 -4.92 -20.77 -62.68
C MET A 1 -4.03 -20.47 -61.50
N THR A 2 -3.84 -19.21 -61.16
CA THR A 2 -2.94 -18.76 -60.09
C THR A 2 -3.46 -19.28 -58.76
N GLY A 3 -2.77 -20.24 -58.15
CA GLY A 3 -3.20 -20.85 -56.88
C GLY A 3 -3.14 -19.90 -55.67
N GLN A 4 -2.41 -18.78 -55.81
CA GLN A 4 -2.19 -17.83 -54.74
C GLN A 4 -3.52 -17.20 -54.27
N ARG A 5 -3.75 -17.21 -52.95
CA ARG A 5 -4.86 -16.48 -52.31
C ARG A 5 -4.43 -15.81 -51.01
N VAL A 6 -5.24 -14.87 -50.54
CA VAL A 6 -5.12 -14.24 -49.22
C VAL A 6 -5.79 -15.12 -48.18
N LEU A 7 -5.10 -15.34 -47.06
CA LEU A 7 -5.56 -16.15 -45.94
C LEU A 7 -6.34 -15.32 -44.91
N PRO A 8 -7.25 -15.93 -44.15
CA PRO A 8 -7.90 -15.30 -43.00
C PRO A 8 -6.93 -14.84 -41.91
N GLY A 9 -7.37 -13.92 -41.04
CA GLY A 9 -6.56 -13.33 -39.97
C GLY A 9 -5.70 -12.17 -40.47
N LEU A 10 -4.37 -12.27 -40.35
CA LEU A 10 -3.42 -11.22 -40.75
C LEU A 10 -3.41 -10.90 -42.26
N GLY A 11 -4.08 -11.70 -43.11
CA GLY A 11 -4.11 -11.45 -44.55
C GLY A 11 -2.84 -11.89 -45.28
N LEU A 12 -2.12 -12.90 -44.76
CA LEU A 12 -0.94 -13.43 -45.46
C LEU A 12 -1.33 -14.08 -46.79
N SER A 13 -0.47 -13.99 -47.80
CA SER A 13 -0.65 -14.76 -49.03
C SER A 13 -0.13 -16.19 -48.85
N ALA A 14 -0.78 -17.19 -49.46
CA ALA A 14 -0.32 -18.58 -49.52
C ALA A 14 -0.86 -19.30 -50.76
N TYR A 15 -0.54 -20.60 -50.91
CA TYR A 15 -1.02 -21.48 -51.99
C TYR A 15 -0.49 -21.13 -53.38
N TRP A 16 0.74 -20.58 -53.47
CA TRP A 16 1.35 -20.24 -54.75
C TRP A 16 1.44 -21.45 -55.70
N THR A 17 1.40 -21.16 -57.00
CA THR A 17 1.60 -22.19 -58.02
C THR A 17 2.93 -22.91 -57.78
N LYS A 18 2.86 -24.23 -57.71
CA LYS A 18 3.95 -25.15 -57.38
C LYS A 18 5.29 -24.83 -58.07
N GLY A 19 6.35 -24.72 -57.26
CA GLY A 19 7.76 -24.73 -57.68
C GLY A 19 8.40 -26.13 -57.56
N THR A 20 9.73 -26.22 -57.45
CA THR A 20 10.44 -27.49 -57.19
C THR A 20 10.34 -27.89 -55.70
N GLY A 21 10.16 -29.19 -55.42
CA GLY A 21 10.39 -29.75 -54.08
C GLY A 21 9.18 -30.04 -53.16
N ASN A 22 7.92 -29.88 -53.61
CA ASN A 22 6.69 -30.19 -52.82
C ASN A 22 6.62 -29.54 -51.42
N TRP A 23 7.29 -28.41 -51.19
CA TRP A 23 7.34 -27.74 -49.88
C TRP A 23 6.00 -27.11 -49.48
N ASP A 24 5.12 -26.85 -50.45
CA ASP A 24 3.77 -26.29 -50.31
C ASP A 24 2.86 -27.15 -49.42
N VAL A 25 3.01 -28.49 -49.48
CA VAL A 25 2.14 -29.44 -48.77
C VAL A 25 2.09 -29.22 -47.26
N GLN A 26 3.22 -28.84 -46.65
CA GLN A 26 3.30 -28.54 -45.22
C GLN A 26 3.27 -27.03 -44.95
N HIS A 27 3.96 -26.25 -45.78
CA HIS A 27 4.15 -24.83 -45.53
C HIS A 27 2.86 -24.01 -45.73
N ASP A 28 1.99 -24.36 -46.68
CA ASP A 28 0.73 -23.62 -46.87
C ASP A 28 -0.22 -23.78 -45.67
N PRO A 29 -0.45 -24.99 -45.13
CA PRO A 29 -1.17 -25.15 -43.86
C PRO A 29 -0.55 -24.40 -42.68
N ASP A 30 0.79 -24.41 -42.56
CA ASP A 30 1.52 -23.72 -41.49
C ASP A 30 1.40 -22.19 -41.62
N THR A 31 1.46 -21.67 -42.85
CA THR A 31 1.26 -20.24 -43.13
C THR A 31 -0.17 -19.82 -42.82
N ARG A 32 -1.17 -20.66 -43.13
CA ARG A 32 -2.56 -20.42 -42.73
C ARG A 32 -2.73 -20.39 -41.21
N LYS A 33 -2.09 -21.34 -40.50
CA LYS A 33 -2.11 -21.38 -39.04
C LYS A 33 -1.47 -20.12 -38.45
N LEU A 34 -0.34 -19.68 -38.99
CA LEU A 34 0.35 -18.45 -38.60
C LEU A 34 -0.55 -17.22 -38.83
N SER A 35 -1.12 -17.09 -40.03
CA SER A 35 -2.00 -15.96 -40.39
C SER A 35 -3.22 -15.86 -39.47
N ALA A 36 -3.79 -17.00 -39.06
CA ALA A 36 -5.01 -17.02 -38.25
C ALA A 36 -4.77 -16.85 -36.75
N LEU A 37 -3.63 -17.30 -36.22
CA LEU A 37 -3.38 -17.32 -34.77
C LEU A 37 -2.56 -16.15 -34.25
N VAL A 38 -1.72 -15.52 -35.08
CA VAL A 38 -1.01 -14.31 -34.67
C VAL A 38 -2.00 -13.15 -34.62
N GLN A 39 -2.17 -12.55 -33.43
CA GLN A 39 -3.22 -11.53 -33.17
C GLN A 39 -4.63 -12.07 -33.49
N CYS A 40 -4.93 -13.30 -33.05
CA CYS A 40 -6.20 -13.95 -33.33
C CYS A 40 -7.41 -13.16 -32.81
N HIS A 41 -8.36 -12.89 -33.70
CA HIS A 41 -9.69 -12.35 -33.40
C HIS A 41 -10.73 -13.39 -33.75
N ALA A 42 -11.55 -13.80 -32.78
CA ALA A 42 -12.72 -14.64 -33.00
C ALA A 42 -13.98 -13.79 -32.86
N LYS A 43 -14.95 -14.01 -33.74
CA LYS A 43 -16.23 -13.28 -33.70
C LYS A 43 -17.07 -13.63 -32.48
N SER A 44 -17.03 -14.89 -32.08
CA SER A 44 -17.74 -15.42 -30.92
C SER A 44 -17.15 -16.75 -30.48
N ARG A 45 -17.49 -17.15 -29.25
CA ARG A 45 -17.28 -18.51 -28.73
C ARG A 45 -18.55 -19.19 -28.20
N THR A 46 -19.70 -18.55 -28.33
CA THR A 46 -20.97 -19.05 -27.79
C THR A 46 -21.84 -19.75 -28.85
N ALA A 47 -21.72 -19.35 -30.12
CA ALA A 47 -22.40 -19.97 -31.24
C ALA A 47 -21.55 -19.93 -32.52
N LEU A 48 -21.73 -20.94 -33.38
CA LEU A 48 -21.24 -20.91 -34.75
C LEU A 48 -22.32 -20.34 -35.69
N PRO A 49 -21.95 -19.61 -36.75
CA PRO A 49 -22.92 -19.00 -37.64
C PRO A 49 -23.63 -20.05 -38.51
N GLY A 50 -24.93 -19.85 -38.76
CA GLY A 50 -25.70 -20.68 -39.69
C GLY A 50 -25.33 -20.47 -41.17
N SER A 51 -24.65 -19.37 -41.49
CA SER A 51 -24.17 -19.03 -42.84
C SER A 51 -22.77 -18.41 -42.76
N PRO A 52 -21.71 -19.22 -42.60
CA PRO A 52 -20.35 -18.73 -42.47
C PRO A 52 -19.79 -18.17 -43.78
N VAL A 53 -18.98 -17.13 -43.68
CA VAL A 53 -18.27 -16.51 -44.81
C VAL A 53 -16.78 -16.81 -44.69
N ASP A 54 -16.09 -17.03 -45.81
CA ASP A 54 -14.63 -17.20 -45.80
C ASP A 54 -13.95 -16.00 -45.13
N GLY A 55 -13.01 -16.28 -44.22
CA GLY A 55 -12.41 -15.28 -43.34
C GLY A 55 -12.92 -15.35 -41.90
N ASP A 56 -14.10 -15.92 -41.67
CA ASP A 56 -14.69 -16.04 -40.34
C ASP A 56 -13.81 -16.88 -39.41
N ILE A 57 -13.57 -16.37 -38.20
CA ILE A 57 -12.87 -17.08 -37.13
C ILE A 57 -13.79 -17.13 -35.91
N TYR A 58 -13.92 -18.31 -35.31
CA TYR A 58 -14.69 -18.55 -34.09
C TYR A 58 -13.92 -19.47 -33.16
N ILE A 59 -14.30 -19.46 -31.89
CA ILE A 59 -13.98 -20.58 -30.99
C ILE A 59 -15.21 -21.49 -30.98
N VAL A 60 -15.02 -22.78 -31.22
CA VAL A 60 -16.13 -23.74 -31.19
C VAL A 60 -16.68 -23.80 -29.75
N PRO A 61 -18.00 -23.62 -29.55
CA PRO A 61 -18.59 -23.62 -28.22
C PRO A 61 -18.22 -24.88 -27.42
N SER A 62 -17.96 -24.72 -26.13
CA SER A 62 -17.50 -25.82 -25.26
C SER A 62 -18.49 -26.99 -25.21
N ALA A 63 -19.79 -26.70 -25.34
CA ALA A 63 -20.87 -27.68 -25.39
C ALA A 63 -21.11 -28.30 -26.79
N ALA A 64 -20.34 -27.91 -27.81
CA ALA A 64 -20.50 -28.47 -29.14
C ALA A 64 -20.08 -29.95 -29.18
N GLY A 65 -20.87 -30.78 -29.88
CA GLY A 65 -20.59 -32.22 -29.97
C GLY A 65 -19.35 -32.58 -30.81
N THR A 66 -18.79 -31.66 -31.58
CA THR A 66 -17.61 -31.90 -32.44
C THR A 66 -16.64 -30.74 -32.33
N ASN A 67 -15.36 -31.06 -32.12
CA ASN A 67 -14.26 -30.11 -31.96
C ASN A 67 -14.48 -29.01 -30.90
N PRO A 68 -15.06 -29.31 -29.71
CA PRO A 68 -15.30 -28.29 -28.69
C PRO A 68 -14.02 -27.56 -28.32
N ASN A 69 -14.13 -26.26 -28.05
CA ASN A 69 -13.04 -25.35 -27.67
C ASN A 69 -11.95 -25.12 -28.73
N GLN A 70 -12.01 -25.76 -29.91
CA GLN A 70 -11.03 -25.51 -30.96
C GLN A 70 -11.27 -24.14 -31.60
N ILE A 71 -10.18 -23.50 -32.05
CA ILE A 71 -10.30 -22.31 -32.90
C ILE A 71 -10.63 -22.80 -34.30
N VAL A 72 -11.69 -22.28 -34.91
CA VAL A 72 -12.16 -22.67 -36.24
C VAL A 72 -12.15 -21.48 -37.18
N ILE A 73 -11.61 -21.69 -38.38
CA ILE A 73 -11.54 -20.67 -39.44
C ILE A 73 -12.25 -21.17 -40.69
N ARG A 74 -13.05 -20.30 -41.30
CA ARG A 74 -13.66 -20.54 -42.60
C ARG A 74 -12.68 -20.15 -43.70
N ASP A 75 -12.18 -21.14 -44.45
CA ASP A 75 -11.20 -20.92 -45.52
C ASP A 75 -11.58 -21.75 -46.74
N ASN A 76 -11.72 -21.07 -47.89
CA ASN A 76 -12.02 -21.66 -49.19
C ASN A 76 -13.24 -22.61 -49.15
N GLY A 77 -14.32 -22.16 -48.52
CA GLY A 77 -15.57 -22.91 -48.41
C GLY A 77 -15.55 -24.09 -47.42
N ALA A 78 -14.50 -24.24 -46.61
CA ALA A 78 -14.37 -25.30 -45.61
C ALA A 78 -14.03 -24.74 -44.22
N TRP A 79 -14.44 -25.46 -43.16
CA TRP A 79 -13.97 -25.18 -41.80
C TRP A 79 -12.65 -25.88 -41.55
N VAL A 80 -11.70 -25.15 -40.98
CA VAL A 80 -10.37 -25.63 -40.58
C VAL A 80 -10.24 -25.43 -39.08
N TYR A 81 -9.86 -26.48 -38.35
CA TYR A 81 -9.85 -26.47 -36.89
C TYR A 81 -8.43 -26.55 -36.33
N TYR A 82 -8.17 -25.79 -35.27
CA TYR A 82 -6.91 -25.79 -34.53
C TYR A 82 -7.17 -26.05 -33.04
N ALA A 83 -6.55 -27.11 -32.53
CA ALA A 83 -6.54 -27.39 -31.09
C ALA A 83 -5.70 -26.34 -30.35
N PRO A 84 -6.23 -25.69 -29.30
CA PRO A 84 -5.49 -24.69 -28.54
C PRO A 84 -4.41 -25.33 -27.66
N GLN A 85 -3.33 -24.59 -27.41
CA GLN A 85 -2.33 -24.93 -26.40
C GLN A 85 -2.43 -23.95 -25.23
N GLU A 86 -2.04 -24.40 -24.03
CA GLU A 86 -2.11 -23.58 -22.82
C GLU A 86 -1.42 -22.23 -23.02
N GLY A 87 -2.07 -21.15 -22.55
CA GLY A 87 -1.59 -19.78 -22.70
C GLY A 87 -1.93 -19.10 -24.03
N TRP A 88 -2.57 -19.79 -24.98
CA TRP A 88 -3.06 -19.13 -26.20
C TRP A 88 -4.07 -18.04 -25.85
N LEU A 89 -3.90 -16.85 -26.45
CA LEU A 89 -4.72 -15.66 -26.24
C LEU A 89 -5.50 -15.34 -27.51
N VAL A 90 -6.80 -15.09 -27.39
CA VAL A 90 -7.69 -14.74 -28.51
C VAL A 90 -8.58 -13.58 -28.08
N TRP A 91 -8.70 -12.54 -28.90
CA TRP A 91 -9.74 -11.53 -28.69
C TRP A 91 -11.08 -12.03 -29.19
N VAL A 92 -12.15 -11.86 -28.41
CA VAL A 92 -13.50 -12.26 -28.80
C VAL A 92 -14.36 -11.01 -29.00
N ASP A 93 -14.77 -10.75 -30.25
CA ASP A 93 -15.43 -9.52 -30.66
C ASP A 93 -16.74 -9.24 -29.90
N ASP A 94 -17.57 -10.27 -29.69
CA ASP A 94 -18.87 -10.12 -29.01
C ASP A 94 -18.78 -10.02 -27.48
N GLU A 95 -17.63 -10.39 -26.90
CA GLU A 95 -17.34 -10.23 -25.47
C GLU A 95 -16.53 -8.95 -25.17
N ASP A 96 -16.02 -8.26 -26.22
CA ASP A 96 -15.11 -7.11 -26.11
C ASP A 96 -13.93 -7.38 -25.16
N ASN A 97 -13.39 -8.62 -25.22
CA ASN A 97 -12.38 -9.06 -24.27
C ASN A 97 -11.45 -10.14 -24.85
N PHE A 98 -10.25 -10.24 -24.28
CA PHE A 98 -9.37 -11.37 -24.48
C PHE A 98 -9.84 -12.59 -23.68
N VAL A 99 -9.62 -13.77 -24.24
CA VAL A 99 -9.74 -15.06 -23.55
C VAL A 99 -8.42 -15.81 -23.66
N VAL A 100 -8.04 -16.49 -22.59
CA VAL A 100 -6.84 -17.33 -22.52
C VAL A 100 -7.23 -18.80 -22.36
N TRP A 101 -6.54 -19.69 -23.07
CA TRP A 101 -6.75 -21.13 -22.89
C TRP A 101 -5.98 -21.63 -21.66
N SER A 102 -6.71 -22.16 -20.66
CA SER A 102 -6.15 -22.67 -19.40
C SER A 102 -5.62 -24.12 -19.48
N GLY A 103 -5.56 -24.70 -20.69
CA GLY A 103 -5.36 -26.13 -20.88
C GLY A 103 -6.66 -26.94 -20.88
N THR A 104 -7.75 -26.42 -20.27
CA THR A 104 -9.04 -27.12 -20.16
C THR A 104 -10.26 -26.29 -20.59
N ALA A 105 -10.18 -24.96 -20.48
CA ALA A 105 -11.27 -24.06 -20.87
C ALA A 105 -10.71 -22.71 -21.36
N TRP A 106 -11.52 -21.99 -22.15
CA TRP A 106 -11.25 -20.59 -22.47
C TRP A 106 -11.77 -19.73 -21.32
N THR A 107 -10.88 -19.04 -20.63
CA THR A 107 -11.24 -18.14 -19.53
C THR A 107 -11.05 -16.69 -19.96
N PRO A 108 -11.93 -15.75 -19.57
CA PRO A 108 -11.68 -14.32 -19.82
C PRO A 108 -10.35 -13.90 -19.20
N PHE A 109 -9.50 -13.26 -20.00
CA PHE A 109 -8.28 -12.65 -19.52
C PHE A 109 -8.68 -11.41 -18.71
N ARG A 110 -8.38 -11.43 -17.42
CA ARG A 110 -8.60 -10.30 -16.52
C ARG A 110 -7.24 -9.83 -16.03
N PRO A 111 -6.79 -8.61 -16.37
CA PRO A 111 -5.73 -7.95 -15.61
C PRO A 111 -6.15 -7.94 -14.13
N GLY A 112 -5.19 -7.96 -13.20
CA GLY A 112 -5.39 -8.16 -11.76
C GLY A 112 -6.66 -7.51 -11.16
N THR A 113 -7.25 -8.21 -10.19
CA THR A 113 -8.58 -8.01 -9.58
C THR A 113 -9.13 -6.58 -9.70
N VAL A 114 -10.00 -6.37 -10.69
CA VAL A 114 -10.79 -5.14 -10.80
C VAL A 114 -11.73 -5.07 -9.60
N LEU A 115 -11.75 -3.93 -8.91
CA LEU A 115 -12.72 -3.66 -7.86
C LEU A 115 -14.16 -3.83 -8.43
N PRO A 116 -15.11 -4.33 -7.63
CA PRO A 116 -16.51 -4.39 -8.05
C PRO A 116 -17.02 -3.01 -8.49
N ASP A 117 -17.93 -2.97 -9.48
CA ASP A 117 -18.54 -1.73 -9.98
C ASP A 117 -19.07 -0.86 -8.82
N ILE A 118 -18.68 0.42 -8.84
CA ILE A 118 -18.99 1.43 -7.82
C ILE A 118 -20.20 2.29 -8.21
N ALA A 119 -20.68 2.19 -9.45
CA ALA A 119 -21.83 2.94 -9.92
C ALA A 119 -23.08 2.63 -9.06
N GLY A 120 -23.68 3.69 -8.49
CA GLY A 120 -24.87 3.57 -7.65
C GLY A 120 -24.64 3.03 -6.23
N LYS A 121 -23.39 3.03 -5.73
CA LYS A 121 -23.02 2.53 -4.39
C LYS A 121 -22.60 3.62 -3.40
N ALA A 122 -22.99 4.88 -3.65
CA ALA A 122 -22.76 5.98 -2.70
C ALA A 122 -23.40 5.67 -1.33
N GLY A 123 -22.62 5.79 -0.25
CA GLY A 123 -23.05 5.45 1.11
C GLY A 123 -23.03 3.96 1.44
N LYS A 124 -22.34 3.13 0.65
CA LYS A 124 -22.09 1.71 0.94
C LYS A 124 -20.60 1.51 1.24
N VAL A 125 -20.29 0.52 2.07
CA VAL A 125 -18.93 0.07 2.38
C VAL A 125 -18.65 -1.26 1.67
N LEU A 126 -17.42 -1.45 1.21
CA LEU A 126 -17.01 -2.70 0.58
C LEU A 126 -16.47 -3.65 1.66
N LYS A 127 -17.11 -4.80 1.84
CA LYS A 127 -16.75 -5.81 2.84
C LYS A 127 -16.06 -7.01 2.18
N VAL A 128 -15.09 -7.59 2.89
CA VAL A 128 -14.54 -8.91 2.55
C VAL A 128 -15.52 -9.98 3.03
N ASN A 129 -15.82 -10.95 2.17
CA ASN A 129 -16.72 -12.03 2.55
C ASN A 129 -16.08 -12.91 3.64
N ALA A 130 -16.89 -13.32 4.62
CA ALA A 130 -16.43 -14.27 5.63
C ALA A 130 -16.03 -15.59 4.97
N GLY A 131 -14.76 -15.98 5.12
CA GLY A 131 -14.24 -17.30 4.74
C GLY A 131 -13.80 -17.51 3.28
N ALA A 132 -13.75 -16.50 2.40
CA ALA A 132 -13.18 -16.65 1.05
C ALA A 132 -12.78 -15.33 0.35
N THR A 133 -11.96 -15.46 -0.70
CA THR A 133 -11.56 -14.44 -1.68
C THR A 133 -12.75 -13.84 -2.41
N GLY A 134 -13.28 -12.71 -1.90
CA GLY A 134 -14.32 -11.94 -2.56
C GLY A 134 -14.73 -10.69 -1.78
N LEU A 135 -15.28 -9.71 -2.50
CA LEU A 135 -15.72 -8.41 -1.97
C LEU A 135 -17.23 -8.22 -2.24
N THR A 136 -17.98 -7.68 -1.28
CA THR A 136 -19.41 -7.35 -1.41
C THR A 136 -19.71 -5.95 -0.89
N TRP A 137 -20.65 -5.25 -1.54
CA TRP A 137 -21.13 -3.95 -1.04
C TRP A 137 -22.15 -4.15 0.07
N ALA A 138 -21.97 -3.44 1.18
CA ALA A 138 -22.86 -3.45 2.34
C ALA A 138 -23.28 -2.04 2.73
N ASP A 139 -24.42 -1.92 3.39
CA ASP A 139 -24.96 -0.65 3.86
C ASP A 139 -24.10 -0.09 4.98
N ASP A 140 -23.82 1.22 4.93
CA ASP A 140 -23.28 1.96 6.06
C ASP A 140 -24.32 1.90 7.20
N LEU A 141 -23.95 1.29 8.32
CA LEU A 141 -24.86 1.11 9.45
C LEU A 141 -25.00 2.43 10.21
N GLN A 142 -25.83 3.33 9.70
CA GLN A 142 -26.33 4.46 10.48
C GLN A 142 -27.38 3.98 11.49
N GLY A 143 -26.98 3.93 12.76
CA GLY A 143 -27.89 3.83 13.91
C GLY A 143 -27.90 5.15 14.68
N SER A 144 -28.99 5.90 14.54
CA SER A 144 -29.25 7.20 15.15
C SER A 144 -29.40 7.16 16.68
N GLY A 145 -28.74 8.08 17.39
CA GLY A 145 -29.08 8.44 18.79
C GLY A 145 -27.94 9.15 19.48
N GLY A 146 -28.05 10.47 19.67
CA GLY A 146 -26.93 11.34 20.06
C GLY A 146 -26.25 11.02 21.39
N GLY A 147 -24.92 10.96 21.33
CA GLY A 147 -23.99 11.23 22.42
C GLY A 147 -22.78 11.90 21.78
N GLY A 148 -22.41 13.09 22.25
CA GLY A 148 -21.35 13.89 21.65
C GLY A 148 -20.00 13.16 21.61
N GLU A 149 -19.16 13.61 20.67
CA GLU A 149 -17.76 13.23 20.56
C GLU A 149 -17.08 13.20 21.94
N GLY A 150 -16.75 12.00 22.41
CA GLY A 150 -15.81 11.80 23.51
C GLY A 150 -14.43 11.46 22.93
N PRO A 151 -13.33 12.07 23.40
CA PRO A 151 -11.98 11.66 23.02
C PRO A 151 -11.76 10.18 23.37
N VAL A 152 -11.04 9.46 22.51
CA VAL A 152 -10.77 8.01 22.60
C VAL A 152 -9.86 7.59 23.80
N ASP A 153 -9.71 8.48 24.80
CA ASP A 153 -8.96 8.30 26.04
C ASP A 153 -9.77 8.78 27.28
N ASP A 154 -11.11 8.77 27.25
CA ASP A 154 -11.88 9.03 28.47
C ASP A 154 -11.80 7.78 29.39
N PRO A 155 -11.18 7.87 30.59
CA PRO A 155 -11.00 6.75 31.51
C PRO A 155 -12.31 6.08 31.91
N LYS A 156 -13.47 6.72 31.70
CA LYS A 156 -14.80 6.11 31.90
C LYS A 156 -15.08 4.88 31.04
N PHE A 157 -14.27 4.66 30.01
CA PHE A 157 -14.43 3.58 29.02
C PHE A 157 -13.17 2.69 28.94
N SER A 158 -12.50 2.45 30.07
CA SER A 158 -11.47 1.42 30.23
C SER A 158 -11.98 0.24 31.08
N PRO A 159 -11.32 -0.94 31.06
CA PRO A 159 -11.66 -2.03 31.98
C PRO A 159 -11.38 -1.64 33.43
N HIS A 160 -12.32 -1.92 34.34
CA HIS A 160 -12.19 -1.60 35.76
C HIS A 160 -12.61 -2.77 36.64
N ILE A 161 -12.07 -2.82 37.86
CA ILE A 161 -12.31 -3.93 38.81
C ILE A 161 -13.66 -3.76 39.51
N TYR A 162 -14.04 -2.54 39.88
CA TYR A 162 -15.26 -2.27 40.62
C TYR A 162 -16.23 -1.47 39.77
N TRP A 163 -17.47 -1.95 39.68
CA TRP A 163 -18.58 -1.23 39.07
C TRP A 163 -19.75 -1.18 40.03
N ARG A 164 -20.37 0.00 40.19
CA ARG A 164 -21.53 0.15 41.07
C ARG A 164 -22.62 1.00 40.45
N PHE A 165 -23.85 0.56 40.68
CA PHE A 165 -25.05 1.37 40.55
C PHE A 165 -25.23 2.19 41.82
N VAL A 166 -25.47 3.49 41.67
CA VAL A 166 -25.75 4.38 42.79
C VAL A 166 -27.10 5.06 42.59
N ALA A 167 -28.05 4.74 43.46
CA ALA A 167 -29.35 5.38 43.51
C ALA A 167 -29.19 6.82 44.03
N THR A 168 -29.66 7.80 43.26
CA THR A 168 -29.54 9.23 43.61
C THR A 168 -30.88 9.92 43.80
N ALA A 169 -31.96 9.43 43.19
CA ALA A 169 -33.30 9.97 43.37
C ALA A 169 -34.40 8.91 43.28
N ALA A 170 -35.42 9.06 44.14
CA ALA A 170 -36.63 8.26 44.15
C ALA A 170 -37.87 9.08 43.72
N THR A 171 -38.91 8.42 43.20
CA THR A 171 -40.21 9.02 42.88
C THR A 171 -40.97 9.39 44.14
N THR A 172 -41.90 10.33 44.02
CA THR A 172 -42.61 10.90 45.15
C THR A 172 -43.49 9.85 45.85
N GLY A 173 -43.27 9.63 47.15
CA GLY A 173 -44.10 8.78 48.01
C GLY A 173 -43.40 7.54 48.58
N ASN A 174 -42.25 7.14 48.03
CA ASN A 174 -41.42 6.04 48.54
C ASN A 174 -39.93 6.45 48.50
N PRO A 175 -39.24 6.63 49.64
CA PRO A 175 -37.86 7.09 49.65
C PRO A 175 -36.83 5.98 49.37
N PHE A 176 -37.25 4.75 49.12
CA PHE A 176 -36.38 3.58 48.94
C PHE A 176 -36.33 3.13 47.48
N VAL A 177 -35.17 2.62 47.03
CA VAL A 177 -34.95 2.03 45.71
C VAL A 177 -34.73 0.54 45.85
N ARG A 178 -35.48 -0.25 45.08
CA ARG A 178 -35.41 -1.72 45.11
C ARG A 178 -35.11 -2.31 43.76
N ILE A 179 -33.96 -2.96 43.67
CA ILE A 179 -33.46 -3.59 42.45
C ILE A 179 -33.65 -5.09 42.58
N GLY A 180 -34.46 -5.67 41.69
CA GLY A 180 -34.67 -7.11 41.60
C GLY A 180 -33.62 -7.81 40.74
N ASN A 181 -33.05 -7.12 39.74
CA ASN A 181 -31.87 -7.60 39.03
C ASN A 181 -31.04 -6.42 38.48
N LEU A 182 -29.73 -6.53 38.55
CA LEU A 182 -28.75 -5.63 37.96
C LEU A 182 -27.78 -6.48 37.17
N GLU A 183 -27.62 -6.18 35.89
CA GLU A 183 -26.69 -6.91 35.03
C GLU A 183 -25.66 -5.92 34.47
N PHE A 184 -24.38 -6.23 34.62
CA PHE A 184 -23.30 -5.56 33.91
C PHE A 184 -22.98 -6.40 32.69
N ARG A 185 -23.17 -5.84 31.49
CA ARG A 185 -23.21 -6.64 30.26
C ARG A 185 -22.00 -6.42 29.35
N GLY A 186 -21.56 -7.51 28.73
CA GLY A 186 -20.54 -7.53 27.69
C GLY A 186 -21.05 -7.05 26.33
N ALA A 187 -20.17 -7.01 25.34
CA ALA A 187 -20.47 -6.53 23.99
C ALA A 187 -21.56 -7.34 23.28
N ASP A 188 -21.64 -8.63 23.57
CA ASP A 188 -22.66 -9.56 23.06
C ASP A 188 -23.98 -9.50 23.86
N GLY A 189 -24.06 -8.62 24.86
CA GLY A 189 -25.23 -8.45 25.73
C GLY A 189 -25.34 -9.51 26.84
N THR A 190 -24.34 -10.37 27.01
CA THR A 190 -24.31 -11.33 28.12
C THR A 190 -24.11 -10.64 29.47
N ASP A 191 -24.76 -11.13 30.52
CA ASP A 191 -24.50 -10.71 31.89
C ASP A 191 -23.13 -11.26 32.35
N LEU A 192 -22.25 -10.35 32.75
CA LEU A 192 -20.89 -10.65 33.20
C LEU A 192 -20.83 -10.89 34.72
N THR A 193 -21.93 -10.70 35.44
CA THR A 193 -22.01 -10.94 36.89
C THR A 193 -22.23 -12.43 37.21
N GLY A 194 -21.80 -12.88 38.40
CA GLY A 194 -22.03 -14.25 38.89
C GLY A 194 -20.77 -15.10 39.15
N ALA A 195 -20.01 -15.50 38.13
CA ALA A 195 -18.96 -16.52 38.26
C ALA A 195 -17.56 -15.98 38.65
N ASN A 196 -17.26 -14.72 38.33
CA ASN A 196 -15.90 -14.15 38.43
C ASN A 196 -15.90 -12.84 39.24
N GLY A 197 -16.28 -12.92 40.51
CA GLY A 197 -16.29 -11.76 41.39
C GLY A 197 -17.24 -11.85 42.57
N VAL A 198 -17.47 -10.72 43.24
CA VAL A 198 -18.27 -10.62 44.47
C VAL A 198 -19.18 -9.39 44.44
N ALA A 199 -20.45 -9.58 44.81
CA ALA A 199 -21.40 -8.48 45.00
C ALA A 199 -21.07 -7.67 46.26
N PHE A 200 -21.19 -6.34 46.18
CA PHE A 200 -21.01 -5.44 47.32
C PHE A 200 -22.06 -4.33 47.33
N ALA A 201 -22.34 -3.78 48.51
CA ALA A 201 -23.26 -2.65 48.69
C ALA A 201 -22.89 -1.87 49.95
N ASP A 202 -23.35 -0.63 50.08
CA ASP A 202 -23.24 0.12 51.34
C ASP A 202 -24.27 -0.34 52.38
N VAL A 203 -25.45 -0.72 51.91
CA VAL A 203 -26.57 -1.20 52.72
C VAL A 203 -27.32 -2.31 51.99
N GLY A 204 -28.18 -3.05 52.72
CA GLY A 204 -28.95 -4.15 52.14
C GLY A 204 -28.09 -5.36 51.77
N ASN A 205 -28.73 -6.41 51.25
CA ASN A 205 -28.01 -7.60 50.79
C ASN A 205 -27.69 -7.45 49.29
N ALA A 206 -26.41 -7.22 48.97
CA ALA A 206 -25.94 -7.00 47.61
C ALA A 206 -26.21 -8.19 46.67
N ALA A 207 -26.11 -9.42 47.18
CA ALA A 207 -26.28 -10.63 46.37
C ALA A 207 -27.67 -10.72 45.72
N ASN A 208 -28.69 -10.14 46.37
CA ASN A 208 -30.06 -10.14 45.86
C ASN A 208 -30.24 -9.25 44.62
N ALA A 209 -29.29 -8.38 44.28
CA ALA A 209 -29.34 -7.62 43.03
C ALA A 209 -28.82 -8.42 41.83
N PHE A 210 -28.14 -9.55 42.05
CA PHE A 210 -27.40 -10.29 41.01
C PHE A 210 -27.74 -11.78 40.98
N ASP A 211 -28.83 -12.18 41.64
CA ASP A 211 -29.22 -13.60 41.73
C ASP A 211 -30.22 -14.02 40.63
N GLY A 212 -30.62 -13.07 39.76
CA GLY A 212 -31.56 -13.30 38.68
C GLY A 212 -32.98 -13.65 39.13
N SER A 213 -33.29 -13.54 40.43
CA SER A 213 -34.55 -13.98 41.02
C SER A 213 -35.54 -12.83 41.18
N ASP A 214 -36.75 -13.01 40.65
CA ASP A 214 -37.85 -12.03 40.81
C ASP A 214 -38.43 -12.01 42.24
N SER A 215 -37.97 -12.92 43.12
CA SER A 215 -38.45 -13.08 44.49
C SER A 215 -37.55 -12.43 45.55
N SER A 216 -36.38 -11.95 45.14
CA SER A 216 -35.40 -11.25 45.96
C SER A 216 -35.16 -9.85 45.40
N TYR A 217 -34.61 -8.97 46.24
CA TYR A 217 -34.19 -7.64 45.81
C TYR A 217 -33.12 -7.10 46.74
N TRP A 218 -32.26 -6.25 46.18
CA TRP A 218 -31.49 -5.30 46.96
C TRP A 218 -32.39 -4.11 47.32
N ASP A 219 -32.30 -3.65 48.57
CA ASP A 219 -33.07 -2.52 49.10
C ASP A 219 -32.10 -1.44 49.59
N SER A 220 -32.26 -0.22 49.09
CA SER A 220 -31.53 0.92 49.61
C SER A 220 -32.05 1.28 51.01
N ALA A 221 -31.30 2.09 51.75
CA ALA A 221 -31.90 2.88 52.82
C ALA A 221 -32.65 4.08 52.21
N ALA A 222 -33.35 4.87 53.03
CA ALA A 222 -34.11 6.02 52.54
C ALA A 222 -33.15 7.04 51.92
N LEU A 223 -33.35 7.42 50.65
CA LEU A 223 -32.48 8.35 49.92
C LEU A 223 -32.41 9.76 50.53
N SER A 224 -33.29 10.08 51.50
CA SER A 224 -33.14 11.26 52.36
C SER A 224 -31.85 11.24 53.19
N ASN A 225 -31.24 10.07 53.37
CA ASN A 225 -29.98 9.88 54.09
C ASN A 225 -28.75 10.00 53.17
N GLY A 226 -28.97 10.21 51.87
CA GLY A 226 -27.91 10.28 50.85
C GLY A 226 -28.06 9.18 49.78
N PRO A 227 -27.17 9.19 48.78
CA PRO A 227 -27.15 8.17 47.74
C PRO A 227 -26.67 6.82 48.31
N HIS A 228 -27.25 5.74 47.81
CA HIS A 228 -26.95 4.36 48.22
C HIS A 228 -26.53 3.53 47.01
N TYR A 229 -25.67 2.53 47.20
CA TYR A 229 -25.07 1.80 46.09
C TYR A 229 -25.06 0.29 46.25
N VAL A 230 -25.15 -0.38 45.11
CA VAL A 230 -24.91 -1.81 44.94
C VAL A 230 -24.05 -2.02 43.71
N GLY A 231 -23.10 -2.93 43.78
CA GLY A 231 -22.09 -3.11 42.75
C GLY A 231 -21.50 -4.49 42.73
N TRP A 232 -20.64 -4.70 41.75
CA TRP A 232 -19.92 -5.93 41.51
C TRP A 232 -18.42 -5.66 41.44
N GLN A 233 -17.66 -6.42 42.22
CA GLN A 233 -16.20 -6.46 42.14
C GLN A 233 -15.85 -7.65 41.26
N PHE A 234 -15.23 -7.41 40.11
CA PHE A 234 -14.71 -8.45 39.24
C PHE A 234 -13.36 -8.97 39.74
N ASP A 235 -13.04 -10.23 39.45
CA ASP A 235 -11.73 -10.81 39.79
C ASP A 235 -10.59 -10.14 39.00
N ASP A 236 -10.88 -9.76 37.75
CA ASP A 236 -10.00 -9.02 36.84
C ASP A 236 -10.68 -7.76 36.31
N ALA A 237 -9.89 -6.76 35.91
CA ALA A 237 -10.40 -5.53 35.32
C ALA A 237 -11.26 -5.84 34.09
N THR A 238 -12.56 -5.50 34.15
CA THR A 238 -13.56 -5.94 33.18
C THR A 238 -14.21 -4.75 32.49
N LYS A 239 -14.42 -4.91 31.17
CA LYS A 239 -15.05 -3.92 30.30
C LYS A 239 -16.57 -4.11 30.27
N ILE A 240 -17.31 -3.05 30.57
CA ILE A 240 -18.78 -3.07 30.57
C ILE A 240 -19.31 -2.28 29.36
N ASN A 241 -20.12 -2.93 28.53
CA ASN A 241 -20.66 -2.35 27.30
C ASN A 241 -22.08 -1.79 27.47
N SER A 242 -22.84 -2.32 28.42
CA SER A 242 -24.16 -1.81 28.79
C SER A 242 -24.52 -2.35 30.17
N PHE A 243 -25.60 -1.85 30.75
CA PHE A 243 -26.14 -2.40 31.98
C PHE A 243 -27.65 -2.49 31.89
N LEU A 244 -28.22 -3.51 32.52
CA LEU A 244 -29.66 -3.68 32.65
C LEU A 244 -30.06 -3.48 34.10
N VAL A 245 -31.10 -2.67 34.31
CA VAL A 245 -31.71 -2.50 35.63
C VAL A 245 -33.15 -3.03 35.59
N ARG A 246 -33.39 -4.09 36.36
CA ARG A 246 -34.73 -4.59 36.67
C ARG A 246 -35.14 -4.13 38.06
N MET A 247 -36.18 -3.32 38.07
CA MET A 247 -36.86 -2.83 39.26
C MET A 247 -37.73 -3.96 39.84
N ASN A 248 -37.71 -4.20 41.17
CA ASN A 248 -38.60 -5.17 41.81
C ASN A 248 -40.10 -4.83 41.58
N SER A 249 -40.93 -5.84 41.30
CA SER A 249 -42.32 -5.68 40.86
C SER A 249 -43.36 -5.62 41.98
N SER A 250 -42.97 -5.86 43.25
CA SER A 250 -43.92 -6.10 44.34
C SER A 250 -44.43 -4.86 45.08
N GLU A 251 -43.71 -3.73 45.05
CA GLU A 251 -44.12 -2.50 45.76
C GLU A 251 -43.64 -1.23 45.04
N GLY A 252 -44.57 -0.44 44.49
CA GLY A 252 -44.45 0.98 44.09
C GLY A 252 -43.03 1.49 43.79
N ASN A 253 -42.42 0.98 42.72
CA ASN A 253 -41.01 1.17 42.45
C ASN A 253 -40.69 2.60 41.98
N SER A 254 -39.55 3.14 42.41
CA SER A 254 -39.37 4.58 42.55
C SER A 254 -38.10 5.14 41.90
N LEU A 255 -37.38 4.45 41.02
CA LEU A 255 -36.14 5.04 40.49
C LEU A 255 -36.40 6.25 39.57
N ALA A 256 -35.91 7.43 39.97
CA ALA A 256 -35.99 8.67 39.21
C ALA A 256 -34.60 9.23 38.84
N GLY A 257 -33.55 8.75 39.49
CA GLY A 257 -32.18 9.12 39.17
C GLY A 257 -31.18 8.13 39.73
N PHE A 258 -30.11 7.91 38.96
CA PHE A 258 -28.99 7.08 39.37
C PHE A 258 -27.72 7.48 38.62
N ARG A 259 -26.60 6.96 39.09
CA ARG A 259 -25.34 6.95 38.35
C ARG A 259 -24.71 5.57 38.34
N ILE A 260 -23.88 5.32 37.34
CA ILE A 260 -22.95 4.18 37.32
C ILE A 260 -21.57 4.74 37.59
N ASP A 261 -20.93 4.23 38.63
CA ASP A 261 -19.56 4.58 38.97
C ASP A 261 -18.63 3.36 38.77
N PHE A 262 -17.36 3.63 38.50
CA PHE A 262 -16.30 2.64 38.43
C PHE A 262 -15.12 3.01 39.33
N SER A 263 -14.29 2.03 39.66
CA SER A 263 -13.06 2.19 40.43
C SER A 263 -12.08 1.05 40.15
N ASP A 264 -10.79 1.33 40.30
CA ASP A 264 -9.73 0.31 40.26
C ASP A 264 -9.32 -0.17 41.65
N ASP A 265 -9.54 0.64 42.69
CA ASP A 265 -9.08 0.38 44.06
C ASP A 265 -10.22 0.09 45.05
N GLY A 266 -11.47 0.31 44.63
CA GLY A 266 -12.67 0.13 45.44
C GLY A 266 -12.88 1.25 46.48
N VAL A 267 -12.08 2.33 46.43
CA VAL A 267 -12.10 3.46 47.36
C VAL A 267 -12.50 4.74 46.62
N GLU A 268 -11.78 5.10 45.56
CA GLU A 268 -12.07 6.28 44.74
C GLU A 268 -12.90 5.89 43.53
N TYR A 269 -14.07 6.51 43.39
CA TYR A 269 -15.02 6.18 42.33
C TYR A 269 -15.24 7.37 41.40
N THR A 270 -15.24 7.07 40.10
CA THR A 270 -15.54 8.04 39.04
C THR A 270 -16.85 7.67 38.37
N THR A 271 -17.67 8.65 38.03
CA THR A 271 -18.96 8.43 37.36
C THR A 271 -18.78 8.19 35.86
N ALA A 272 -19.18 7.02 35.38
CA ALA A 272 -19.24 6.66 33.96
C ALA A 272 -20.52 7.12 33.29
N TYR A 273 -21.65 7.06 34.01
CA TYR A 273 -22.96 7.43 33.47
C TYR A 273 -23.83 8.04 34.55
N GLU A 274 -24.63 9.04 34.18
CA GLU A 274 -25.61 9.64 35.07
C GLU A 274 -26.95 9.75 34.35
N TYR A 275 -28.01 9.33 35.05
CA TYR A 275 -29.38 9.47 34.60
C TYR A 275 -30.17 10.29 35.61
N ALA A 276 -30.81 11.34 35.12
CA ALA A 276 -31.78 12.14 35.86
C ALA A 276 -33.01 12.35 34.97
N GLY A 277 -34.12 11.66 35.26
CA GLY A 277 -35.25 11.61 34.34
C GLY A 277 -36.55 11.08 34.95
N ALA A 278 -37.51 10.83 34.07
CA ALA A 278 -38.81 10.28 34.44
C ALA A 278 -38.67 8.85 35.03
N PRO A 279 -39.69 8.33 35.74
CA PRO A 279 -39.63 6.96 36.28
C PRO A 279 -39.34 5.95 35.18
N ILE A 280 -38.38 5.08 35.45
CA ILE A 280 -37.89 4.10 34.49
C ILE A 280 -38.83 2.88 34.47
N ALA A 281 -39.11 2.33 33.30
CA ALA A 281 -39.89 1.10 33.17
C ALA A 281 -39.12 -0.12 33.70
N PRO A 282 -39.79 -1.19 34.16
CA PRO A 282 -39.12 -2.45 34.47
C PRO A 282 -38.33 -2.96 33.25
N ASP A 283 -37.17 -3.61 33.48
CA ASP A 283 -36.30 -4.19 32.44
C ASP A 283 -35.76 -3.18 31.42
N THR A 284 -35.34 -2.01 31.88
CA THR A 284 -34.72 -1.02 31.00
C THR A 284 -33.21 -1.24 30.91
N THR A 285 -32.73 -1.47 29.68
CA THR A 285 -31.29 -1.45 29.36
C THR A 285 -30.84 -0.02 29.13
N PHE A 286 -29.73 0.35 29.76
CA PHE A 286 -29.10 1.64 29.62
C PHE A 286 -27.67 1.48 29.10
N GLY A 287 -27.20 2.51 28.42
CA GLY A 287 -25.86 2.49 27.84
C GLY A 287 -25.68 1.55 26.66
N ALA A 288 -26.77 1.18 25.97
CA ALA A 288 -26.67 0.42 24.73
C ALA A 288 -25.76 1.15 23.72
N GLY A 289 -24.62 0.55 23.38
CA GLY A 289 -23.64 1.12 22.46
C GLY A 289 -22.49 1.89 23.11
N TRP A 290 -22.19 1.73 24.42
CA TRP A 290 -20.97 2.30 25.03
C TRP A 290 -19.67 1.80 24.37
N TYR A 291 -19.74 0.67 23.69
CA TYR A 291 -18.89 0.39 22.54
C TYR A 291 -19.82 -0.13 21.45
N ALA A 292 -20.27 0.78 20.59
CA ALA A 292 -20.71 0.35 19.29
C ALA A 292 -19.48 -0.24 18.60
N ASP A 293 -19.63 -1.45 18.06
CA ASP A 293 -18.68 -2.09 17.16
C ASP A 293 -18.60 -1.27 15.86
N THR A 294 -18.02 -0.08 15.98
CA THR A 294 -17.97 0.95 14.96
C THR A 294 -16.54 1.29 14.68
N VAL A 295 -16.25 1.47 13.40
CA VAL A 295 -15.00 2.03 12.93
C VAL A 295 -14.88 3.47 13.48
N PRO A 296 -13.71 3.88 14.00
CA PRO A 296 -13.47 5.26 14.45
C PRO A 296 -13.88 6.29 13.40
N GLU A 297 -14.63 7.31 13.82
CA GLU A 297 -14.94 8.46 12.97
C GLU A 297 -13.65 9.23 12.61
N GLY A 298 -13.65 9.92 11.47
CA GLY A 298 -12.52 10.73 11.00
C GLY A 298 -11.61 10.02 9.99
N GLY A 299 -10.30 10.27 10.12
CA GLY A 299 -9.27 9.92 9.14
C GLY A 299 -9.00 11.04 8.14
N THR A 300 -7.73 11.30 7.84
CA THR A 300 -7.30 12.20 6.76
C THR A 300 -6.96 11.41 5.51
N ALA A 301 -7.02 12.07 4.34
CA ALA A 301 -6.69 11.42 3.07
C ALA A 301 -5.25 10.86 3.12
N GLY A 302 -5.11 9.55 2.90
CA GLY A 302 -3.82 8.84 2.95
C GLY A 302 -3.58 8.02 4.22
N GLN A 303 -4.47 8.07 5.20
CA GLN A 303 -4.40 7.23 6.40
C GLN A 303 -5.03 5.85 6.19
N ILE A 304 -4.53 4.87 6.93
CA ILE A 304 -5.01 3.48 6.94
C ILE A 304 -5.67 3.21 8.29
N LEU A 305 -6.77 2.48 8.26
CA LEU A 305 -7.40 1.97 9.47
C LEU A 305 -6.74 0.63 9.86
N ALA A 306 -6.00 0.61 10.95
CA ALA A 306 -5.29 -0.57 11.45
C ALA A 306 -6.03 -1.21 12.62
N LYS A 307 -5.86 -2.53 12.78
CA LYS A 307 -6.27 -3.26 13.99
C LYS A 307 -5.30 -2.94 15.13
N ARG A 308 -5.81 -2.55 16.29
CA ARG A 308 -5.02 -2.38 17.52
C ARG A 308 -4.85 -3.72 18.25
N SER A 309 -5.79 -4.64 18.08
CA SER A 309 -5.70 -6.02 18.58
C SER A 309 -6.41 -7.02 17.67
N GLY A 310 -6.45 -8.30 18.08
CA GLY A 310 -7.20 -9.34 17.40
C GLY A 310 -8.71 -9.21 17.55
N ASP A 311 -9.17 -8.36 18.47
CA ASP A 311 -10.58 -8.17 18.77
C ASP A 311 -11.31 -7.51 17.59
N ASP A 312 -12.61 -7.74 17.52
CA ASP A 312 -13.44 -7.13 16.49
C ASP A 312 -13.58 -5.62 16.76
N PHE A 313 -13.53 -4.83 15.69
CA PHE A 313 -13.70 -3.36 15.69
C PHE A 313 -12.68 -2.54 16.49
N ASP A 314 -11.75 -3.16 17.23
CA ASP A 314 -10.60 -2.50 17.87
C ASP A 314 -9.61 -2.00 16.81
N THR A 315 -9.91 -0.83 16.26
CA THR A 315 -9.23 -0.24 15.13
C THR A 315 -8.85 1.21 15.41
N TYR A 316 -7.79 1.69 14.77
CA TYR A 316 -7.30 3.07 14.91
C TYR A 316 -6.71 3.56 13.60
N TRP A 317 -6.78 4.87 13.36
CA TRP A 317 -6.13 5.50 12.23
C TRP A 317 -4.62 5.52 12.45
N ILE A 318 -3.90 4.99 11.47
CA ILE A 318 -2.47 5.18 11.31
C ILE A 318 -2.23 5.95 10.03
N ASP A 319 -1.13 6.68 9.98
CA ASP A 319 -0.56 7.00 8.68
C ASP A 319 -0.23 5.68 7.98
N ALA A 320 -0.48 5.62 6.67
CA ALA A 320 -0.09 4.46 5.88
C ALA A 320 1.36 4.11 6.26
N PRO A 321 1.65 2.85 6.67
CA PRO A 321 3.01 2.44 6.92
C PRO A 321 3.83 2.85 5.70
N SER A 322 4.95 3.54 5.92
CA SER A 322 5.88 3.95 4.87
C SER A 322 6.60 2.75 4.21
N GLY A 323 6.01 1.57 4.23
CA GLY A 323 6.55 0.35 3.64
C GLY A 323 5.46 -0.68 3.44
N GLY A 324 5.22 -1.07 2.18
CA GLY A 324 4.36 -2.20 1.86
C GLY A 324 3.77 -2.21 0.45
N GLY A 325 3.97 -1.15 -0.34
CA GLY A 325 3.78 -1.16 -1.78
C GLY A 325 5.04 -0.60 -2.41
N SER A 326 5.63 -1.34 -3.35
CA SER A 326 6.84 -1.01 -4.09
C SER A 326 6.65 0.23 -4.99
N GLU A 327 6.48 1.40 -4.39
CA GLU A 327 6.88 2.65 -5.05
C GLU A 327 8.39 2.78 -4.80
N PRO A 328 9.24 2.89 -5.83
CA PRO A 328 10.66 3.11 -5.64
C PRO A 328 10.86 4.53 -5.06
N GLY A 329 10.91 4.67 -3.73
CA GLY A 329 10.99 5.98 -3.10
C GLY A 329 11.21 5.99 -1.59
N PHE A 330 11.55 7.18 -1.07
CA PHE A 330 11.83 7.42 0.34
C PHE A 330 10.56 7.80 1.13
N GLY A 331 9.44 8.03 0.44
CA GLY A 331 8.18 8.43 1.05
C GLY A 331 8.03 9.95 1.18
N LYS A 332 6.84 10.38 1.59
CA LYS A 332 6.52 11.81 1.74
C LYS A 332 7.01 12.35 3.08
N HIS A 333 7.76 13.45 3.06
CA HIS A 333 8.31 14.09 4.25
C HIS A 333 8.11 15.61 4.25
N LEU A 334 8.02 16.20 5.45
CA LEU A 334 7.82 17.64 5.64
C LEU A 334 9.07 18.48 5.37
N TYR A 335 10.26 17.90 5.57
CA TYR A 335 11.52 18.61 5.43
C TYR A 335 12.43 17.85 4.48
N TRP A 336 13.01 18.58 3.54
CA TRP A 336 14.05 18.07 2.66
C TRP A 336 15.23 19.02 2.61
N ARG A 337 16.44 18.49 2.58
CA ARG A 337 17.67 19.30 2.46
C ARG A 337 18.74 18.64 1.59
N VAL A 338 19.58 19.48 1.02
CA VAL A 338 20.82 19.12 0.34
C VAL A 338 21.98 19.42 1.27
N VAL A 339 22.84 18.43 1.47
CA VAL A 339 24.03 18.49 2.32
C VAL A 339 25.26 18.26 1.44
N PRO A 340 25.96 19.31 1.00
CA PRO A 340 27.23 19.17 0.30
C PRO A 340 28.27 18.47 1.16
N THR A 341 29.09 17.62 0.53
CA THR A 341 30.22 16.93 1.16
C THR A 341 31.55 17.18 0.45
N ALA A 342 31.52 17.80 -0.74
CA ALA A 342 32.70 18.26 -1.45
C ALA A 342 32.34 19.41 -2.40
N ASN A 343 33.32 20.28 -2.66
CA ASN A 343 33.24 21.36 -3.64
C ASN A 343 34.52 21.45 -4.51
N THR A 344 34.61 22.40 -5.45
CA THR A 344 35.72 22.53 -6.40
C THR A 344 36.98 23.20 -5.83
N GLY A 345 36.90 23.95 -4.73
CA GLY A 345 38.04 24.62 -4.11
C GLY A 345 38.20 24.29 -2.62
N ASP A 346 39.16 24.97 -1.97
CA ASP A 346 39.51 24.75 -0.56
C ASP A 346 38.67 25.60 0.42
N ASN A 347 37.62 26.28 -0.07
CA ASN A 347 36.78 27.15 0.74
C ASN A 347 35.64 26.38 1.44
N ASP A 348 35.40 26.72 2.71
CA ASP A 348 34.35 26.16 3.57
C ASP A 348 32.94 26.78 3.31
N TYR A 349 32.69 27.23 2.07
CA TYR A 349 31.47 27.94 1.67
C TYR A 349 30.82 27.29 0.45
N ILE A 350 29.50 27.43 0.38
CA ILE A 350 28.66 27.00 -0.74
C ILE A 350 27.74 28.16 -1.10
N HIS A 351 27.71 28.55 -2.36
CA HIS A 351 26.68 29.42 -2.90
C HIS A 351 25.76 28.65 -3.84
N ILE A 352 24.48 29.01 -3.84
CA ILE A 352 23.47 28.46 -4.75
C ILE A 352 22.53 29.59 -5.16
N ALA A 353 22.35 29.76 -6.46
CA ALA A 353 21.40 30.69 -7.05
C ALA A 353 19.97 30.13 -7.04
N GLU A 354 19.78 28.85 -7.39
CA GLU A 354 18.47 28.21 -7.34
C GLU A 354 18.58 26.74 -6.91
N VAL A 355 17.67 26.32 -6.04
CA VAL A 355 17.42 24.93 -5.66
C VAL A 355 16.02 24.56 -6.13
N VAL A 356 15.90 23.51 -6.93
CA VAL A 356 14.61 22.95 -7.32
C VAL A 356 14.45 21.56 -6.74
N PHE A 357 13.40 21.37 -5.93
CA PHE A 357 12.94 20.08 -5.44
C PHE A 357 11.79 19.60 -6.34
N ALA A 358 11.88 18.38 -6.86
CA ALA A 358 10.84 17.77 -7.71
C ALA A 358 10.56 16.31 -7.29
N ASP A 359 9.31 15.90 -7.49
CA ASP A 359 8.77 14.55 -7.27
C ASP A 359 9.10 13.59 -8.42
N GLU A 360 9.46 14.10 -9.59
CA GLU A 360 9.90 13.27 -10.71
C GLU A 360 11.06 13.91 -11.49
N PRO A 361 11.82 13.11 -12.26
CA PRO A 361 12.91 13.65 -13.06
C PRO A 361 12.39 14.65 -14.09
N GLY A 362 12.82 15.91 -13.97
CA GLY A 362 12.37 17.00 -14.84
C GLY A 362 11.05 17.64 -14.42
N GLY A 363 10.45 17.24 -13.29
CA GLY A 363 9.21 17.78 -12.75
C GLY A 363 9.26 19.28 -12.42
N LEU A 364 8.17 19.82 -11.87
CA LEU A 364 8.08 21.23 -11.49
C LEU A 364 8.76 21.50 -10.13
N GLN A 365 8.97 22.78 -9.80
CA GLN A 365 9.42 23.19 -8.47
C GLN A 365 8.32 22.96 -7.44
N LEU A 366 8.61 22.13 -6.43
CA LEU A 366 7.68 21.84 -5.33
C LEU A 366 7.90 22.73 -4.10
N ALA A 367 9.05 23.40 -3.99
CA ALA A 367 9.37 24.29 -2.87
C ALA A 367 8.59 25.62 -2.94
N THR A 368 7.27 25.55 -2.81
CA THR A 368 6.34 26.68 -2.83
C THR A 368 5.43 26.64 -1.60
N GLY A 369 5.07 27.82 -1.09
CA GLY A 369 4.15 27.96 0.05
C GLY A 369 4.69 27.50 1.42
N GLY A 370 5.94 27.06 1.49
CA GLY A 370 6.63 26.67 2.72
C GLY A 370 7.75 27.64 3.13
N THR A 371 8.71 27.14 3.91
CA THR A 371 9.78 27.95 4.49
C THR A 371 11.17 27.45 4.07
N PRO A 372 11.99 28.26 3.38
CA PRO A 372 13.40 27.97 3.15
C PRO A 372 14.17 27.81 4.47
N ILE A 373 15.01 26.78 4.56
CA ILE A 373 15.85 26.50 5.74
C ILE A 373 17.31 26.32 5.30
N ALA A 374 18.27 26.63 6.16
CA ALA A 374 19.69 26.42 5.89
C ALA A 374 20.50 26.30 7.19
N SER A 375 21.74 25.81 7.07
CA SER A 375 22.73 25.77 8.16
C SER A 375 23.19 27.15 8.65
N GLY A 376 22.77 28.21 7.98
CA GLY A 376 23.16 29.59 8.20
C GLY A 376 23.24 30.34 6.87
N ASN A 377 23.58 31.62 6.92
CA ASN A 377 23.83 32.40 5.72
C ASN A 377 24.90 33.47 5.94
N TYR A 378 25.61 33.84 4.87
CA TYR A 378 26.50 34.99 4.89
C TYR A 378 25.74 36.29 4.57
N ALA A 379 25.88 37.30 5.44
CA ALA A 379 25.29 38.63 5.27
C ALA A 379 23.80 38.61 4.86
N ASP A 380 23.44 39.24 3.74
CA ASP A 380 22.07 39.37 3.23
C ASP A 380 21.68 38.24 2.25
N ARG A 381 22.49 37.18 2.13
CA ARG A 381 22.30 36.08 1.16
C ARG A 381 21.46 34.96 1.76
N PHE A 382 20.24 35.32 2.14
CA PHE A 382 19.30 34.45 2.85
C PHE A 382 18.87 33.22 2.03
N PRO A 383 18.50 32.10 2.68
CA PRO A 383 18.09 30.87 1.98
C PRO A 383 16.92 31.07 1.01
N ALA A 384 16.03 32.05 1.27
CA ALA A 384 14.93 32.38 0.37
C ALA A 384 15.38 32.79 -1.04
N LYS A 385 16.59 33.34 -1.19
CA LYS A 385 17.16 33.73 -2.49
C LYS A 385 17.51 32.53 -3.38
N ALA A 386 17.52 31.31 -2.85
CA ALA A 386 17.71 30.09 -3.63
C ALA A 386 16.39 29.41 -4.04
N PHE A 387 15.25 30.00 -3.69
CA PHE A 387 13.92 29.48 -3.99
C PHE A 387 12.99 30.56 -4.57
N ASP A 388 13.54 31.70 -5.00
CA ASP A 388 12.76 32.86 -5.49
C ASP A 388 12.56 32.85 -7.01
N GLY A 389 13.20 31.93 -7.73
CA GLY A 389 13.11 31.82 -9.19
C GLY A 389 13.91 32.91 -9.91
N VAL A 390 14.83 33.59 -9.22
CA VAL A 390 15.63 34.68 -9.75
C VAL A 390 17.11 34.22 -9.82
N PRO A 391 17.60 33.79 -10.99
CA PRO A 391 18.93 33.18 -11.11
C PRO A 391 20.11 34.14 -10.89
N SER A 392 19.85 35.42 -10.61
CA SER A 392 20.86 36.44 -10.27
C SER A 392 21.01 36.68 -8.77
N THR A 393 20.09 36.17 -7.94
CA THR A 393 20.20 36.18 -6.48
C THR A 393 20.82 34.87 -6.00
N ILE A 394 21.44 34.88 -4.82
CA ILE A 394 22.09 33.70 -4.25
C ILE A 394 21.79 33.58 -2.76
N TRP A 395 21.65 32.34 -2.31
CA TRP A 395 22.03 31.97 -0.95
C TRP A 395 23.52 31.65 -0.92
N GLU A 396 24.16 32.00 0.19
CA GLU A 396 25.53 31.59 0.50
C GLU A 396 25.56 31.13 1.95
N SER A 397 26.18 29.98 2.19
CA SER A 397 26.30 29.43 3.54
C SER A 397 27.09 30.35 4.47
N GLN A 398 26.86 30.23 5.77
CA GLN A 398 27.85 30.69 6.75
C GLN A 398 29.05 29.73 6.73
N SER A 399 30.23 30.18 7.18
CA SER A 399 31.44 29.34 7.27
C SER A 399 31.15 28.05 8.04
N GLY A 400 31.46 26.90 7.44
CA GLY A 400 31.28 25.59 8.05
C GLY A 400 32.01 24.51 7.27
N SER A 401 32.23 23.34 7.87
CA SER A 401 32.92 22.25 7.20
C SER A 401 32.02 21.62 6.12
N VAL A 402 32.36 21.85 4.85
CA VAL A 402 31.69 21.19 3.71
C VAL A 402 31.98 19.69 3.75
N SER A 403 33.24 19.29 3.95
CA SER A 403 33.62 17.87 4.08
C SER A 403 33.04 17.17 5.31
N GLY A 404 32.77 17.92 6.38
CA GLY A 404 32.08 17.46 7.58
C GLY A 404 30.55 17.44 7.49
N GLY A 405 29.97 17.90 6.37
CA GLY A 405 28.52 17.92 6.16
C GLY A 405 27.75 18.88 7.05
N THR A 406 28.41 19.92 7.57
CA THR A 406 27.75 20.92 8.45
C THR A 406 27.07 22.03 7.67
N VAL A 407 27.37 22.17 6.38
CA VAL A 407 26.74 23.12 5.46
C VAL A 407 25.54 22.43 4.78
N TRP A 408 24.38 23.08 4.77
CA TRP A 408 23.19 22.54 4.10
C TRP A 408 22.17 23.64 3.77
N ILE A 409 21.35 23.39 2.74
CA ILE A 409 20.17 24.18 2.40
C ILE A 409 18.99 23.24 2.19
N GLY A 410 17.78 23.67 2.52
CA GLY A 410 16.59 22.86 2.36
C GLY A 410 15.32 23.68 2.39
N TYR A 411 14.21 22.97 2.49
CA TYR A 411 12.87 23.54 2.53
C TYR A 411 11.99 22.76 3.51
N GLN A 412 11.23 23.49 4.32
CA GLN A 412 10.09 22.96 5.07
C GLN A 412 8.84 23.18 4.23
N PHE A 413 8.18 22.10 3.81
CA PHE A 413 6.97 22.15 3.01
C PHE A 413 5.74 22.37 3.89
N ALA A 414 4.68 22.96 3.30
CA ALA A 414 3.40 23.14 3.99
C ALA A 414 2.66 21.81 4.25
N SER A 415 2.97 20.78 3.46
CA SER A 415 2.48 19.41 3.60
C SER A 415 3.59 18.43 3.17
N PRO A 416 3.61 17.18 3.67
CA PRO A 416 4.63 16.21 3.27
C PRO A 416 4.67 15.99 1.75
N VAL A 417 5.87 15.97 1.17
CA VAL A 417 6.12 15.72 -0.26
C VAL A 417 7.16 14.61 -0.44
N ASP A 418 7.06 13.87 -1.54
CA ASP A 418 8.08 12.90 -1.95
C ASP A 418 8.99 13.57 -2.99
N ILE A 419 10.30 13.49 -2.78
CA ILE A 419 11.29 14.17 -3.61
C ILE A 419 12.20 13.12 -4.23
N HIS A 420 12.28 13.16 -5.56
CA HIS A 420 13.16 12.28 -6.32
C HIS A 420 14.15 13.02 -7.21
N GLN A 421 14.15 14.36 -7.22
CA GLN A 421 15.16 15.13 -7.93
C GLN A 421 15.46 16.46 -7.23
N VAL A 422 16.76 16.78 -7.17
CA VAL A 422 17.25 18.11 -6.83
C VAL A 422 18.02 18.70 -8.01
N ARG A 423 17.72 19.95 -8.35
CA ARG A 423 18.48 20.74 -9.34
C ARG A 423 19.11 21.92 -8.65
N LEU A 424 20.41 22.09 -8.82
CA LEU A 424 21.22 23.10 -8.13
C LEU A 424 21.82 24.01 -9.18
N THR A 425 21.48 25.29 -9.14
CA THR A 425 21.99 26.30 -10.07
C THR A 425 22.95 27.20 -9.36
N ASN A 426 24.13 27.41 -9.95
CA ASN A 426 25.14 28.33 -9.44
C ASN A 426 25.25 29.57 -10.33
N LEU A 427 25.65 30.69 -9.73
CA LEU A 427 25.82 31.99 -10.40
C LEU A 427 27.26 32.14 -10.89
N LEU A 428 27.46 32.27 -12.20
CA LEU A 428 28.81 32.26 -12.80
C LEU A 428 29.74 33.38 -12.30
N SER A 429 29.19 34.55 -11.99
CA SER A 429 29.97 35.73 -11.58
C SER A 429 30.52 35.64 -10.15
N TYR A 430 30.26 34.54 -9.45
CA TYR A 430 30.65 34.33 -8.07
C TYR A 430 31.57 33.11 -7.96
N GLU A 431 32.69 33.31 -7.28
CA GLU A 431 33.74 32.36 -6.85
C GLU A 431 33.60 30.91 -7.36
N ASN A 432 34.48 30.53 -8.29
CA ASN A 432 34.54 29.22 -8.93
C ASN A 432 34.95 28.06 -7.99
N ASP A 433 35.26 28.37 -6.74
CA ASP A 433 35.83 27.46 -5.73
C ASP A 433 34.76 26.91 -4.75
N GLU A 434 33.50 27.33 -4.89
CA GLU A 434 32.37 26.98 -3.99
C GLU A 434 31.34 26.04 -4.64
N TRP A 435 31.73 25.39 -5.73
CA TRP A 435 30.84 24.58 -6.56
C TRP A 435 30.65 23.17 -5.97
N ILE A 436 29.41 22.72 -5.74
CA ILE A 436 29.16 21.38 -5.17
C ILE A 436 29.59 20.28 -6.15
N THR A 437 30.48 19.39 -5.71
CA THR A 437 30.95 18.23 -6.49
C THR A 437 30.47 16.90 -5.91
N ALA A 438 30.09 16.87 -4.63
CA ALA A 438 29.43 15.72 -4.03
C ALA A 438 28.56 16.16 -2.85
N GLY A 439 27.57 15.33 -2.50
CA GLY A 439 26.71 15.59 -1.36
C GLY A 439 25.66 14.52 -1.16
N LYS A 440 24.70 14.83 -0.29
CA LYS A 440 23.55 13.98 0.03
C LYS A 440 22.26 14.78 -0.03
N VAL A 441 21.17 14.11 -0.37
CA VAL A 441 19.82 14.58 -0.10
C VAL A 441 19.32 13.87 1.15
N GLN A 442 18.69 14.62 2.05
CA GLN A 442 18.19 14.12 3.33
C GLN A 442 16.74 14.58 3.55
N PHE A 443 15.99 13.80 4.32
CA PHE A 443 14.63 14.11 4.73
C PHE A 443 14.45 14.07 6.24
N SER A 444 13.39 14.70 6.72
CA SER A 444 12.95 14.68 8.11
C SER A 444 11.45 14.98 8.21
N ASP A 445 10.80 14.45 9.25
CA ASP A 445 9.41 14.81 9.58
C ASP A 445 9.31 15.89 10.65
N ASN A 446 10.40 16.14 11.40
CA ASN A 446 10.41 17.04 12.55
C ASN A 446 11.49 18.14 12.47
N GLY A 447 12.30 18.16 11.41
CA GLY A 447 13.36 19.13 11.19
C GLY A 447 14.61 18.97 12.07
N THR A 448 14.63 17.99 12.98
CA THR A 448 15.74 17.77 13.94
C THR A 448 16.45 16.43 13.75
N ALA A 449 15.70 15.36 13.48
CA ALA A 449 16.23 14.03 13.15
C ALA A 449 16.21 13.84 11.63
N TRP A 450 17.36 13.55 11.02
CA TRP A 450 17.52 13.51 9.57
C TRP A 450 18.00 12.14 9.10
N SER A 451 17.42 11.66 8.00
CA SER A 451 17.80 10.43 7.31
C SER A 451 18.38 10.74 5.94
N ASP A 452 19.35 9.95 5.49
CA ASP A 452 19.87 10.01 4.12
C ASP A 452 18.85 9.41 3.14
N ALA A 453 18.48 10.19 2.12
CA ALA A 453 17.72 9.70 0.97
C ALA A 453 18.70 9.07 -0.03
N TRP A 454 19.50 9.89 -0.72
CA TRP A 454 20.55 9.41 -1.61
C TRP A 454 21.80 10.29 -1.54
N SER A 455 22.93 9.70 -1.94
CA SER A 455 24.19 10.43 -2.15
C SER A 455 24.40 10.69 -3.63
N PHE A 456 25.10 11.77 -3.96
CA PHE A 456 25.38 12.16 -5.34
C PHE A 456 26.80 12.65 -5.53
N VAL A 457 27.30 12.46 -6.75
CA VAL A 457 28.56 13.03 -7.26
C VAL A 457 28.23 13.78 -8.54
N LEU A 458 28.68 15.02 -8.64
CA LEU A 458 28.43 15.91 -9.76
C LEU A 458 29.75 16.20 -10.49
N ALA A 459 29.64 16.57 -11.75
CA ALA A 459 30.82 16.91 -12.55
C ALA A 459 31.52 18.16 -11.96
N PRO A 460 32.86 18.19 -11.93
CA PRO A 460 33.58 19.40 -11.58
C PRO A 460 33.35 20.49 -12.62
N TRP A 461 33.60 21.73 -12.23
CA TRP A 461 33.45 22.88 -13.13
C TRP A 461 34.26 22.71 -14.42
N VAL A 462 33.58 22.91 -15.55
CA VAL A 462 34.17 23.01 -16.88
C VAL A 462 33.81 24.38 -17.43
N GLY A 463 34.81 25.26 -17.58
CA GLY A 463 34.63 26.68 -17.89
C GLY A 463 33.49 26.99 -18.86
N SER A 464 32.56 27.84 -18.41
CA SER A 464 31.31 28.13 -19.13
C SER A 464 30.98 29.62 -19.18
N THR A 465 30.09 30.00 -20.09
CA THR A 465 29.69 31.39 -20.38
C THR A 465 28.35 31.80 -19.76
N GLY A 466 27.75 30.99 -18.88
CA GLY A 466 26.53 31.32 -18.14
C GLY A 466 26.35 30.51 -16.85
N ASN A 467 25.27 30.79 -16.10
CA ASN A 467 24.87 29.98 -14.96
C ASN A 467 24.69 28.52 -15.37
N GLN A 468 25.06 27.61 -14.47
CA GLN A 468 24.99 26.18 -14.73
C GLN A 468 24.09 25.52 -13.68
N THR A 469 23.21 24.64 -14.15
CA THR A 469 22.35 23.81 -13.32
C THR A 469 22.86 22.38 -13.34
N GLN A 470 23.15 21.83 -12.17
CA GLN A 470 23.46 20.41 -11.99
C GLN A 470 22.25 19.68 -11.44
N ILE A 471 22.11 18.42 -11.84
CA ILE A 471 20.94 17.61 -11.53
C ILE A 471 21.41 16.38 -10.78
N SER A 472 20.79 16.14 -9.63
CA SER A 472 20.91 14.90 -8.89
C SER A 472 19.52 14.30 -8.77
N THR A 473 19.36 13.07 -9.25
CA THR A 473 18.08 12.34 -9.24
C THR A 473 18.24 11.13 -8.34
N ASP A 474 17.17 10.77 -7.66
CA ASP A 474 17.06 9.53 -6.91
C ASP A 474 17.57 8.36 -7.79
N PRO A 475 18.62 7.66 -7.34
CA PRO A 475 19.15 6.50 -8.04
C PRO A 475 18.07 5.45 -8.29
N ALA A 476 17.05 5.32 -7.43
CA ALA A 476 15.93 4.39 -7.59
C ALA A 476 15.09 4.68 -8.85
N LEU A 477 14.94 5.94 -9.26
CA LEU A 477 14.24 6.30 -10.50
C LEU A 477 15.09 6.18 -11.77
N SER A 478 16.42 6.10 -11.65
CA SER A 478 17.28 5.91 -12.82
C SER A 478 16.95 4.59 -13.51
N LYS A 479 16.48 4.62 -14.76
CA LYS A 479 16.20 3.39 -15.54
C LYS A 479 17.45 2.71 -16.08
N LEU A 480 18.63 3.33 -15.90
CA LEU A 480 19.90 2.93 -16.51
C LEU A 480 21.08 3.15 -15.55
N ARG A 481 21.94 2.14 -15.38
CA ARG A 481 23.28 2.30 -14.77
C ARG A 481 24.36 1.90 -15.77
N THR A 482 25.50 2.59 -15.79
CA THR A 482 26.65 2.22 -16.64
C THR A 482 27.89 1.98 -15.79
N PHE A 483 28.65 0.93 -16.08
CA PHE A 483 29.94 0.66 -15.45
C PHE A 483 31.04 0.40 -16.51
N THR A 484 32.26 0.86 -16.22
CA THR A 484 33.42 0.76 -17.14
C THR A 484 34.57 -0.06 -16.57
N GLY A 485 34.55 -0.35 -15.27
CA GLY A 485 35.55 -1.19 -14.59
C GLY A 485 35.50 -2.65 -15.04
N SER A 486 36.59 -3.39 -14.83
CA SER A 486 36.68 -4.82 -15.14
C SER A 486 35.76 -5.69 -14.27
N THR A 487 35.29 -5.15 -13.15
CA THR A 487 34.37 -5.82 -12.22
C THR A 487 33.28 -4.87 -11.77
N ASP A 488 32.09 -5.40 -11.58
CA ASP A 488 30.93 -4.70 -11.03
C ASP A 488 30.09 -5.68 -10.19
N THR A 489 29.39 -5.20 -9.17
CA THR A 489 28.46 -6.02 -8.38
C THR A 489 27.10 -5.33 -8.39
N ALA A 490 26.05 -6.09 -8.69
CA ALA A 490 24.70 -5.57 -8.68
C ALA A 490 24.31 -5.08 -7.29
N GLN A 491 23.61 -3.95 -7.24
CA GLN A 491 23.12 -3.31 -6.02
C GLN A 491 21.58 -3.35 -6.01
N LEU A 492 20.95 -3.27 -4.84
CA LEU A 492 19.47 -3.31 -4.73
C LEU A 492 18.78 -2.29 -5.64
N SER A 493 19.39 -1.13 -5.80
CA SER A 493 18.90 -0.08 -6.69
C SER A 493 18.99 -0.44 -8.18
N ASP A 494 19.55 -1.59 -8.58
CA ASP A 494 19.57 -2.05 -9.98
C ASP A 494 18.34 -2.90 -10.35
N ALA A 495 17.49 -3.25 -9.38
CA ALA A 495 16.28 -4.01 -9.63
C ALA A 495 15.44 -3.35 -10.74
N ASN A 496 15.05 -4.15 -11.73
CA ASN A 496 14.18 -3.78 -12.84
C ASN A 496 14.75 -2.66 -13.74
N LYS A 497 16.09 -2.55 -13.83
CA LYS A 497 16.80 -1.56 -14.65
C LYS A 497 17.72 -2.20 -15.67
N LEU A 498 18.13 -1.38 -16.65
CA LEU A 498 19.19 -1.74 -17.58
C LEU A 498 20.56 -1.35 -16.99
N ILE A 499 21.47 -2.32 -16.91
CA ILE A 499 22.86 -2.14 -16.47
C ILE A 499 23.76 -2.28 -17.70
N VAL A 500 24.59 -1.28 -17.99
CA VAL A 500 25.40 -1.22 -19.21
C VAL A 500 26.88 -1.41 -18.88
N GLY A 501 27.45 -2.52 -19.34
CA GLY A 501 28.89 -2.72 -19.36
C GLY A 501 29.53 -1.99 -20.54
N ASN A 502 30.32 -0.95 -20.27
CA ASN A 502 30.95 -0.11 -21.30
C ASN A 502 32.48 -0.09 -21.21
N GLY A 503 33.11 -1.22 -20.91
CA GLY A 503 34.56 -1.40 -20.86
C GLY A 503 35.17 -1.88 -22.19
N ALA A 504 36.42 -1.49 -22.45
CA ALA A 504 37.18 -2.03 -23.59
C ALA A 504 37.83 -3.39 -23.26
N ALA A 505 38.16 -3.63 -21.99
CA ALA A 505 38.66 -4.91 -21.48
C ALA A 505 37.51 -5.79 -21.00
N ALA A 506 37.75 -7.11 -20.88
CA ALA A 506 36.76 -8.05 -20.37
C ALA A 506 36.23 -7.63 -18.99
N GLN A 507 34.92 -7.78 -18.79
CA GLN A 507 34.20 -7.33 -17.60
C GLN A 507 33.45 -8.50 -16.94
N THR A 508 33.42 -8.52 -15.61
CA THR A 508 32.61 -9.46 -14.82
C THR A 508 31.58 -8.68 -14.00
N ALA A 509 30.30 -8.96 -14.19
CA ALA A 509 29.23 -8.43 -13.35
C ALA A 509 28.72 -9.52 -12.40
N THR A 510 28.73 -9.22 -11.11
CA THR A 510 28.43 -10.19 -10.05
C THR A 510 27.01 -10.01 -9.52
N ILE A 511 26.24 -11.10 -9.44
CA ILE A 511 25.02 -11.17 -8.64
C ILE A 511 25.43 -11.45 -7.19
N PRO A 512 25.15 -10.53 -6.23
CA PRO A 512 25.54 -10.71 -4.84
C PRO A 512 24.71 -11.81 -4.15
N ALA A 513 25.24 -12.34 -3.04
CA ALA A 513 24.46 -13.22 -2.18
C ALA A 513 23.34 -12.43 -1.47
N ASN A 514 22.22 -13.10 -1.17
CA ASN A 514 21.07 -12.48 -0.49
C ASN A 514 21.42 -11.82 0.85
N ALA A 515 22.40 -12.39 1.57
CA ALA A 515 22.88 -11.86 2.83
C ALA A 515 23.57 -10.49 2.69
N THR A 516 24.08 -10.16 1.49
CA THR A 516 24.72 -8.88 1.19
C THR A 516 23.74 -7.89 0.56
N ALA A 517 22.89 -8.37 -0.35
CA ALA A 517 21.84 -7.59 -0.99
C ALA A 517 20.61 -8.48 -1.26
N ALA A 518 19.56 -8.30 -0.46
CA ALA A 518 18.33 -9.07 -0.52
C ALA A 518 17.35 -8.48 -1.56
N PHE A 519 17.56 -8.82 -2.84
CA PHE A 519 16.57 -8.56 -3.90
C PHE A 519 15.27 -9.34 -3.63
N GLU A 520 14.13 -8.82 -4.09
CA GLU A 520 12.82 -9.48 -3.93
C GLU A 520 12.63 -10.58 -4.97
N ILE A 521 11.92 -11.65 -4.62
CA ILE A 521 11.57 -12.70 -5.60
C ILE A 521 10.73 -12.07 -6.70
N GLY A 522 11.13 -12.26 -7.96
CA GLY A 522 10.54 -11.59 -9.13
C GLY A 522 11.36 -10.41 -9.65
N ASP A 523 12.31 -9.87 -8.89
CA ASP A 523 13.22 -8.82 -9.38
C ASP A 523 14.02 -9.29 -10.60
N VAL A 524 14.14 -8.41 -11.59
CA VAL A 524 14.91 -8.66 -12.81
C VAL A 524 16.12 -7.73 -12.87
N LEU A 525 17.31 -8.31 -13.02
CA LEU A 525 18.53 -7.59 -13.35
C LEU A 525 18.85 -7.79 -14.82
N THR A 526 18.91 -6.72 -15.61
CA THR A 526 19.23 -6.81 -17.05
C THR A 526 20.56 -6.14 -17.33
N TRP A 527 21.51 -6.89 -17.88
CA TRP A 527 22.78 -6.35 -18.37
C TRP A 527 22.81 -6.25 -19.88
N MET A 528 23.41 -5.19 -20.41
CA MET A 528 23.74 -5.01 -21.83
C MET A 528 25.23 -4.74 -22.00
N GLN A 529 25.85 -5.41 -22.96
CA GLN A 529 27.24 -5.15 -23.31
C GLN A 529 27.31 -4.04 -24.37
N ARG A 530 27.74 -2.83 -23.99
CA ARG A 530 28.02 -1.73 -24.92
C ARG A 530 29.49 -1.65 -25.32
N GLY A 531 30.38 -2.02 -24.40
CA GLY A 531 31.82 -2.03 -24.57
C GLY A 531 32.33 -3.13 -25.50
N ALA A 532 33.59 -3.03 -25.92
CA ALA A 532 34.24 -4.06 -26.72
C ALA A 532 34.66 -5.28 -25.89
N GLY A 533 34.85 -5.10 -24.58
CA GLY A 533 35.15 -6.18 -23.66
C GLY A 533 33.97 -7.13 -23.48
N LEU A 534 34.24 -8.43 -23.50
CA LEU A 534 33.23 -9.45 -23.22
C LEU A 534 32.72 -9.29 -21.79
N LEU A 535 31.40 -9.29 -21.65
CA LEU A 535 30.72 -9.24 -20.36
C LEU A 535 30.34 -10.66 -19.91
N THR A 536 30.77 -11.02 -18.71
CA THR A 536 30.40 -12.29 -18.05
C THR A 536 29.56 -12.00 -16.81
N ILE A 537 28.43 -12.69 -16.65
CA ILE A 537 27.65 -12.67 -15.43
C ILE A 537 28.17 -13.76 -14.49
N SER A 538 28.48 -13.41 -13.25
CA SER A 538 29.05 -14.33 -12.26
C SER A 538 28.19 -14.37 -11.00
N PRO A 539 27.93 -15.55 -10.41
CA PRO A 539 27.36 -15.63 -9.07
C PRO A 539 28.41 -15.28 -8.02
N ALA A 540 28.00 -14.63 -6.93
CA ALA A 540 28.74 -14.66 -5.68
C ALA A 540 28.72 -16.07 -5.06
N GLY A 541 29.58 -16.32 -4.07
CA GLY A 541 29.62 -17.60 -3.37
C GLY A 541 28.25 -17.97 -2.78
N GLY A 542 27.74 -19.16 -3.10
CA GLY A 542 26.43 -19.64 -2.62
C GLY A 542 25.22 -19.21 -3.45
N VAL A 543 25.42 -18.47 -4.54
CA VAL A 543 24.37 -18.13 -5.51
C VAL A 543 24.35 -19.16 -6.64
N THR A 544 23.17 -19.68 -6.96
CA THR A 544 22.92 -20.59 -8.09
C THR A 544 22.33 -19.81 -9.26
N LEU A 545 22.89 -20.01 -10.45
CA LEU A 545 22.37 -19.47 -11.70
C LEU A 545 21.87 -20.62 -12.59
N ASP A 546 20.57 -20.65 -12.85
CA ASP A 546 19.96 -21.60 -13.77
C ASP A 546 20.08 -21.08 -15.20
N VAL A 547 21.07 -21.62 -15.90
CA VAL A 547 21.39 -21.27 -17.29
C VAL A 547 20.81 -22.33 -18.22
N PRO A 548 20.18 -21.96 -19.35
CA PRO A 548 19.71 -22.91 -20.35
C PRO A 548 20.80 -23.88 -20.80
N GLU A 549 20.44 -25.15 -20.98
CA GLU A 549 21.39 -26.20 -21.36
C GLU A 549 22.14 -25.83 -22.66
N GLY A 550 23.47 -26.02 -22.65
CA GLY A 550 24.34 -25.69 -23.78
C GLY A 550 24.78 -24.23 -23.85
N PHE A 551 24.44 -23.39 -22.86
CA PHE A 551 24.85 -21.99 -22.78
C PHE A 551 25.68 -21.67 -21.54
N SER A 552 26.50 -20.62 -21.64
CA SER A 552 27.29 -20.04 -20.54
C SER A 552 26.70 -18.70 -20.12
N THR A 553 27.14 -18.16 -18.99
CA THR A 553 26.77 -16.81 -18.52
C THR A 553 27.55 -15.68 -19.22
N VAL A 554 28.24 -15.97 -20.32
CA VAL A 554 29.01 -15.01 -21.10
C VAL A 554 28.13 -14.41 -22.19
N MET A 555 28.23 -13.10 -22.41
CA MET A 555 27.53 -12.40 -23.49
C MET A 555 28.01 -12.88 -24.86
N ARG A 556 27.07 -13.26 -25.74
CA ARG A 556 27.36 -13.80 -27.08
C ARG A 556 27.97 -12.79 -28.03
N HIS A 557 27.51 -11.54 -27.98
CA HIS A 557 28.00 -10.47 -28.85
C HIS A 557 27.76 -9.09 -28.23
N ARG A 558 28.55 -8.14 -28.70
CA ARG A 558 28.37 -6.72 -28.38
C ARG A 558 26.96 -6.27 -28.76
N TYR A 559 26.38 -5.43 -27.91
CA TYR A 559 24.99 -4.94 -27.95
C TYR A 559 23.93 -5.98 -27.62
N GLY A 560 24.31 -7.21 -27.25
CA GLY A 560 23.41 -8.18 -26.64
C GLY A 560 23.08 -7.82 -25.19
N SER A 561 22.01 -8.44 -24.68
CA SER A 561 21.60 -8.36 -23.28
C SER A 561 21.38 -9.73 -22.65
N ILE A 562 21.64 -9.84 -21.35
CA ILE A 562 21.35 -10.99 -20.50
C ILE A 562 20.50 -10.47 -19.34
N SER A 563 19.44 -11.21 -18.98
CA SER A 563 18.65 -10.92 -17.79
C SER A 563 18.73 -12.06 -16.79
N ALA A 564 18.76 -11.73 -15.51
CA ALA A 564 18.63 -12.65 -14.39
C ALA A 564 17.34 -12.33 -13.63
N THR A 565 16.46 -13.31 -13.46
CA THR A 565 15.22 -13.17 -12.66
C THR A 565 15.36 -13.93 -11.36
N LYS A 566 15.12 -13.29 -10.23
CA LYS A 566 15.20 -13.95 -8.92
C LYS A 566 13.99 -14.86 -8.71
N VAL A 567 14.24 -16.12 -8.33
CA VAL A 567 13.18 -17.12 -8.10
C VAL A 567 13.18 -17.71 -6.69
N ASP A 568 14.32 -17.67 -6.00
CA ASP A 568 14.44 -18.00 -4.57
C ASP A 568 15.56 -17.17 -3.93
N THR A 569 15.79 -17.34 -2.64
CA THR A 569 16.76 -16.65 -1.78
C THR A 569 18.11 -16.45 -2.48
N ASN A 570 18.70 -17.50 -3.05
CA ASN A 570 19.98 -17.42 -3.78
C ASN A 570 19.90 -18.07 -5.18
N GLU A 571 18.71 -18.16 -5.77
CA GLU A 571 18.49 -18.83 -7.06
C GLU A 571 17.93 -17.85 -8.09
N TRP A 572 18.53 -17.87 -9.29
CA TRP A 572 18.23 -16.95 -10.38
C TRP A 572 18.16 -17.67 -11.72
N ILE A 573 17.12 -17.39 -12.50
CA ILE A 573 16.99 -17.87 -13.88
C ILE A 573 17.69 -16.89 -14.83
N ILE A 574 18.58 -17.40 -15.69
CA ILE A 574 19.30 -16.60 -16.68
C ILE A 574 18.69 -16.75 -18.07
N THR A 575 18.48 -15.63 -18.76
CA THR A 575 17.97 -15.61 -20.15
C THR A 575 18.69 -14.56 -21.00
N GLY A 576 18.58 -14.67 -22.33
CA GLY A 576 19.05 -13.63 -23.26
C GLY A 576 20.15 -14.10 -24.20
N ALA A 577 21.01 -13.16 -24.61
CA ALA A 577 22.08 -13.34 -25.60
C ALA A 577 23.29 -14.06 -25.01
N LEU A 578 23.09 -15.31 -24.57
CA LEU A 578 24.11 -16.16 -23.97
C LEU A 578 25.01 -16.80 -25.02
N ALA A 579 26.30 -16.92 -24.74
CA ALA A 579 27.25 -17.65 -25.56
C ALA A 579 27.08 -19.15 -25.38
N SER A 580 27.11 -19.92 -26.47
CA SER A 580 27.11 -21.39 -26.43
C SER A 580 28.39 -21.92 -25.77
N VAL A 581 28.27 -23.01 -25.02
CA VAL A 581 29.41 -23.71 -24.38
C VAL A 581 30.18 -24.55 -25.39
#